data_AF-A0A8X6KHY9-F1
#
_entry.id   AF-A0A8X6KHY9-F1
#
_cell.length_a   1.000
_cell.length_b   1.000
_cell.length_c   1.000
_cell.angle_alpha   90.00
_cell.angle_beta   90.00
_cell.angle_gamma   90.00
#
_symmetry.space_group_name_H-M   'P 1'
#
loop_
_entity.id
_entity.type
_entity.pdbx_description
1 polymer ?
#
loop_
_entity_poly.entity_id
_entity_poly.type
_entity_poly.pdbx_seq_one_letter_code
_entity_poly.pdbx_strand_id
1 'polypeptide(L)'
;MSDSEVQQFLSYTLSSEILSSRKNLGYHIVYRDGPFYPVNLLRKCCFATSDNAFVFLTDIDFLPMYGLYEYLKKSVSSMVLESSTKRYRLTFPKSKAELLSMLDMGTLFTFRYHVWTRGHAPTNYAKWRTATTPYRVQWELDFEPYIVVRRDVPEYDRRFVGFGWNKVSHIMELYAQGYEFVVLPNAFIVHMPHAPSFDIAKFRSSSQYRKCLKVLKTEFVRDISRRYGKQFSAEKKKLSR
;
A
#
# COMPACT_ATOMS: atom_id res chain seq x y z
N MET A 1 5.87 3.00 20.89
CA MET A 1 5.07 3.99 21.63
C MET A 1 5.64 4.13 23.02
N SER A 2 5.43 5.27 23.69
CA SER A 2 5.61 5.41 25.14
C SER A 2 4.41 4.83 25.90
N ASP A 3 4.55 4.54 27.19
CA ASP A 3 3.46 3.99 27.99
C ASP A 3 2.23 4.92 28.03
N SER A 4 2.46 6.25 28.04
CA SER A 4 1.38 7.25 27.97
C SER A 4 0.61 7.16 26.64
N GLU A 5 1.30 7.03 25.52
CA GLU A 5 0.66 6.86 24.21
C GLU A 5 -0.15 5.55 24.15
N VAL A 6 0.31 4.49 24.80
CA VAL A 6 -0.43 3.22 24.89
C VAL A 6 -1.73 3.40 25.69
N GLN A 7 -1.68 4.09 26.83
CA GLN A 7 -2.88 4.38 27.62
C GLN A 7 -3.88 5.25 26.86
N GLN A 8 -3.41 6.27 26.13
CA GLN A 8 -4.28 7.10 25.29
C GLN A 8 -4.95 6.26 24.18
N PHE A 9 -4.21 5.38 23.53
CA PHE A 9 -4.74 4.48 22.51
C PHE A 9 -5.78 3.51 23.09
N LEU A 10 -5.52 2.91 24.26
CA LEU A 10 -6.47 2.03 24.94
C LEU A 10 -7.75 2.79 25.32
N SER A 11 -7.62 3.98 25.90
CA SER A 11 -8.77 4.83 26.24
C SER A 11 -9.61 5.16 24.98
N TYR A 12 -8.96 5.52 23.87
CA TYR A 12 -9.64 5.80 22.61
C TYR A 12 -10.38 4.59 22.04
N THR A 13 -9.75 3.41 22.04
CA THR A 13 -10.36 2.19 21.50
C THR A 13 -11.52 1.69 22.35
N LEU A 14 -11.41 1.78 23.68
CA LEU A 14 -12.46 1.36 24.61
C LEU A 14 -13.64 2.32 24.67
N SER A 15 -13.40 3.63 24.55
CA SER A 15 -14.46 4.66 24.56
C SER A 15 -15.22 4.77 23.24
N SER A 16 -14.65 4.29 22.14
CA SER A 16 -15.31 4.30 20.83
C SER A 16 -16.37 3.20 20.75
N GLU A 17 -17.64 3.56 20.64
CA GLU A 17 -18.77 2.61 20.46
C GLU A 17 -18.56 1.67 19.26
N ILE A 18 -17.99 2.20 18.16
CA ILE A 18 -17.73 1.42 16.94
C ILE A 18 -16.58 0.44 17.15
N LEU A 19 -15.45 0.89 17.72
CA LEU A 19 -14.27 0.04 17.86
C LEU A 19 -14.46 -1.01 18.95
N SER A 20 -15.02 -0.62 20.08
CA SER A 20 -15.27 -1.52 21.22
C SER A 20 -16.26 -2.65 20.91
N SER A 21 -17.22 -2.43 20.01
CA SER A 21 -18.21 -3.45 19.62
C SER A 21 -17.68 -4.46 18.57
N ARG A 22 -16.53 -4.20 17.94
CA ARG A 22 -15.98 -5.03 16.87
C ARG A 22 -15.12 -6.17 17.41
N LYS A 23 -15.49 -7.41 17.07
CA LYS A 23 -14.72 -8.62 17.41
C LYS A 23 -13.69 -9.05 16.36
N ASN A 24 -13.63 -8.34 15.24
CA ASN A 24 -12.77 -8.64 14.09
C ASN A 24 -11.65 -7.61 13.90
N LEU A 25 -11.16 -7.03 15.00
CA LEU A 25 -10.06 -6.08 15.02
C LEU A 25 -8.92 -6.66 15.87
N GLY A 26 -7.73 -6.75 15.28
CA GLY A 26 -6.49 -7.04 16.00
C GLY A 26 -5.64 -5.78 16.10
N TYR A 27 -5.20 -5.44 17.31
CA TYR A 27 -4.31 -4.31 17.55
C TYR A 27 -2.91 -4.80 17.88
N HIS A 28 -1.93 -4.38 17.08
CA HIS A 28 -0.52 -4.70 17.29
C HIS A 28 0.24 -3.43 17.67
N ILE A 29 0.70 -3.38 18.92
CA ILE A 29 1.46 -2.27 19.47
C ILE A 29 2.91 -2.71 19.57
N VAL A 30 3.82 -1.92 19.00
CA VAL A 30 5.26 -2.18 19.09
C VAL A 30 5.97 -1.01 19.76
N TYR A 31 6.91 -1.34 20.65
CA TYR A 31 7.85 -0.35 21.14
C TYR A 31 8.76 0.09 20.00
N ARG A 32 8.93 1.41 19.86
CA ARG A 32 9.79 1.97 18.83
C ARG A 32 11.20 1.98 19.37
N ASP A 33 12.06 1.18 18.78
CA ASP A 33 13.50 1.27 18.99
C ASP A 33 14.11 2.24 17.97
N GLY A 34 14.87 3.22 18.46
CA GLY A 34 15.48 4.26 17.63
C GLY A 34 14.52 5.36 17.10
N PRO A 35 15.04 6.24 16.21
CA PRO A 35 14.34 7.47 15.82
C PRO A 35 13.37 7.31 14.65
N PHE A 36 13.25 6.13 14.05
CA PHE A 36 12.48 5.89 12.83
C PHE A 36 11.25 5.03 13.09
N TYR A 37 10.18 5.28 12.35
CA TYR A 37 8.96 4.47 12.47
C TYR A 37 9.18 3.05 11.92
N PRO A 38 8.91 1.98 12.69
CA PRO A 38 9.25 0.60 12.32
C PRO A 38 8.18 -0.03 11.42
N VAL A 39 7.87 0.61 10.30
CA VAL A 39 6.70 0.28 9.44
C VAL A 39 6.69 -1.17 8.97
N ASN A 40 7.83 -1.70 8.53
CA ASN A 40 7.91 -3.08 8.04
C ASN A 40 7.89 -4.13 9.16
N LEU A 41 8.33 -3.77 10.38
CA LEU A 41 8.13 -4.62 11.56
C LEU A 41 6.65 -4.76 11.90
N LEU A 42 5.91 -3.64 11.88
CA LEU A 42 4.47 -3.65 12.10
C LEU A 42 3.74 -4.51 11.05
N ARG A 43 4.10 -4.38 9.78
CA ARG A 43 3.55 -5.24 8.71
C ARG A 43 3.84 -6.71 8.97
N LYS A 44 5.07 -7.05 9.35
CA LYS A 44 5.44 -8.43 9.74
C LYS A 44 4.57 -8.94 10.89
N CYS A 45 4.39 -8.14 11.96
CA CYS A 45 3.54 -8.52 13.08
C CYS A 45 2.11 -8.84 12.62
N CYS A 46 1.51 -7.99 11.78
CA CYS A 46 0.16 -8.23 11.25
C CYS A 46 0.07 -9.46 10.33
N PHE A 47 1.11 -9.75 9.55
CA PHE A 47 1.15 -10.92 8.67
C PHE A 47 1.24 -12.23 9.47
N ALA A 48 2.00 -12.22 10.57
CA ALA A 48 2.20 -13.40 11.41
C ALA A 48 0.94 -13.79 12.20
N THR A 49 0.05 -12.83 12.49
CA THR A 49 -1.14 -13.03 13.33
C THR A 49 -2.46 -13.11 12.56
N SER A 50 -2.45 -12.83 11.25
CA SER A 50 -3.64 -12.92 10.41
C SER A 50 -3.95 -14.37 10.03
N ASP A 51 -5.15 -14.85 10.36
CA ASP A 51 -5.63 -16.17 9.95
C ASP A 51 -6.15 -16.21 8.49
N ASN A 52 -6.26 -15.05 7.84
CA ASN A 52 -6.78 -14.96 6.48
C ASN A 52 -5.78 -15.49 5.44
N ALA A 53 -6.27 -16.22 4.44
CA ALA A 53 -5.46 -16.71 3.32
C ALA A 53 -4.91 -15.57 2.44
N PHE A 54 -5.64 -14.45 2.37
CA PHE A 54 -5.27 -13.26 1.61
C PHE A 54 -5.26 -12.04 2.51
N VAL A 55 -4.38 -11.10 2.19
CA VAL A 55 -4.18 -9.86 2.93
C VAL A 55 -4.23 -8.67 1.99
N PHE A 56 -4.90 -7.61 2.42
CA PHE A 56 -4.92 -6.31 1.75
C PHE A 56 -4.16 -5.30 2.61
N LEU A 57 -2.95 -4.92 2.18
CA LEU A 57 -2.20 -3.88 2.89
C LEU A 57 -2.74 -2.51 2.48
N THR A 58 -3.17 -1.71 3.46
CA THR A 58 -3.55 -0.30 3.27
C THR A 58 -2.97 0.56 4.37
N ASP A 59 -2.70 1.83 4.05
CA ASP A 59 -2.36 2.83 5.05
C ASP A 59 -3.69 3.37 5.66
N ILE A 60 -3.66 3.79 6.93
CA ILE A 60 -4.88 4.14 7.71
C ILE A 60 -5.62 5.37 7.18
N ASP A 61 -4.90 6.22 6.45
CA ASP A 61 -5.36 7.43 5.78
C ASP A 61 -5.92 7.16 4.37
N PHE A 62 -5.99 5.90 3.95
CA PHE A 62 -6.70 5.50 2.73
C PHE A 62 -8.04 4.88 3.05
N LEU A 63 -9.10 5.52 2.58
CA LEU A 63 -10.45 4.98 2.70
C LEU A 63 -10.77 4.09 1.50
N PRO A 64 -11.19 2.84 1.73
CA PRO A 64 -11.60 1.94 0.66
C PRO A 64 -12.95 2.34 0.07
N MET A 65 -13.15 2.04 -1.22
CA MET A 65 -14.48 2.18 -1.81
C MET A 65 -15.54 1.35 -1.08
N TYR A 66 -16.79 1.79 -1.16
CA TYR A 66 -17.91 1.01 -0.66
C TYR A 66 -17.95 -0.38 -1.31
N GLY A 67 -18.09 -1.42 -0.49
CA GLY A 67 -18.13 -2.81 -0.97
C GLY A 67 -16.79 -3.39 -1.43
N LEU A 68 -15.65 -2.70 -1.17
CA LEU A 68 -14.33 -3.20 -1.59
C LEU A 68 -14.04 -4.61 -1.07
N TYR A 69 -14.35 -4.92 0.18
CA TYR A 69 -14.11 -6.25 0.76
C TYR A 69 -14.78 -7.36 -0.06
N GLU A 70 -16.07 -7.23 -0.35
CA GLU A 70 -16.82 -8.22 -1.15
C GLU A 70 -16.32 -8.28 -2.60
N TYR A 71 -15.93 -7.13 -3.16
CA TYR A 71 -15.36 -7.09 -4.50
C TYR A 71 -14.01 -7.82 -4.58
N LEU A 72 -13.12 -7.62 -3.60
CA LEU A 72 -11.82 -8.30 -3.54
C LEU A 72 -12.01 -9.80 -3.28
N LYS A 73 -12.90 -10.18 -2.36
CA LYS A 73 -13.23 -11.57 -2.07
C LYS A 73 -13.69 -12.31 -3.32
N LYS A 74 -14.60 -11.71 -4.11
CA LYS A 74 -15.06 -12.28 -5.39
C LYS A 74 -13.95 -12.35 -6.44
N SER A 75 -13.12 -11.31 -6.52
CA SER A 75 -12.02 -11.23 -7.49
C SER A 75 -10.94 -12.28 -7.23
N VAL A 76 -10.73 -12.63 -5.97
CA VAL A 76 -9.75 -13.64 -5.54
C VAL A 76 -10.34 -15.05 -5.53
N SER A 77 -11.64 -15.21 -5.22
CA SER A 77 -12.25 -16.54 -4.98
C SER A 77 -12.97 -17.14 -6.19
N SER A 78 -13.24 -16.38 -7.25
CA SER A 78 -14.13 -16.78 -8.35
C SER A 78 -15.43 -17.46 -7.86
N MET A 79 -16.43 -16.63 -7.51
CA MET A 79 -17.85 -16.92 -7.21
C MET A 79 -18.36 -16.73 -5.77
N VAL A 80 -19.63 -16.30 -5.73
CA VAL A 80 -20.59 -16.10 -4.62
C VAL A 80 -20.72 -14.68 -4.03
N LEU A 81 -21.97 -14.20 -4.07
CA LEU A 81 -22.52 -12.92 -3.59
C LEU A 81 -22.75 -12.98 -2.06
N GLU A 82 -22.54 -11.90 -1.31
CA GLU A 82 -23.56 -10.89 -0.97
C GLU A 82 -22.86 -9.67 -0.34
N SER A 83 -23.46 -8.48 -0.45
CA SER A 83 -22.90 -7.24 0.12
C SER A 83 -23.98 -6.47 0.89
N SER A 84 -23.64 -6.04 2.09
CA SER A 84 -24.37 -4.98 2.81
C SER A 84 -23.41 -3.83 3.12
N THR A 85 -23.77 -2.59 2.75
CA THR A 85 -23.00 -1.38 3.03
C THR A 85 -23.73 -0.49 4.04
N LYS A 86 -23.03 -0.06 5.09
CA LYS A 86 -23.51 0.99 6.02
C LYS A 86 -23.10 2.38 5.52
N ARG A 87 -23.97 3.36 5.77
CA ARG A 87 -23.87 4.75 5.28
C ARG A 87 -22.96 5.58 6.21
N TYR A 88 -22.01 6.32 5.64
CA TYR A 88 -21.26 7.37 6.33
C TYR A 88 -21.53 8.73 5.66
N ARG A 89 -21.62 9.80 6.47
CA ARG A 89 -21.89 11.19 6.03
C ARG A 89 -20.59 11.90 5.58
N LEU A 90 -19.89 11.35 4.60
CA LEU A 90 -18.75 12.01 3.94
C LEU A 90 -19.05 12.13 2.44
N THR A 91 -18.62 13.23 1.81
CA THR A 91 -18.64 13.40 0.35
C THR A 91 -17.58 12.47 -0.24
N PHE A 92 -17.95 11.19 -0.37
CA PHE A 92 -17.07 10.11 -0.76
C PHE A 92 -17.68 9.36 -1.95
N PRO A 93 -16.92 9.12 -3.03
CA PRO A 93 -17.46 8.50 -4.23
C PRO A 93 -17.95 7.08 -3.94
N LYS A 94 -19.20 6.80 -4.30
CA LYS A 94 -19.86 5.51 -4.08
C LYS A 94 -19.54 4.51 -5.18
N SER A 95 -19.07 4.98 -6.32
CA SER A 95 -18.74 4.16 -7.48
C SER A 95 -17.55 4.74 -8.25
N LYS A 96 -16.97 3.93 -9.13
CA LYS A 96 -15.94 4.39 -10.06
C LYS A 96 -16.47 5.54 -10.95
N ALA A 97 -17.71 5.47 -11.42
CA ALA A 97 -18.29 6.53 -12.25
C ALA A 97 -18.34 7.87 -11.52
N GLU A 98 -18.75 7.87 -10.24
CA GLU A 98 -18.76 9.07 -9.40
C GLU A 98 -17.33 9.58 -9.12
N LEU A 99 -16.39 8.68 -8.81
CA LEU A 99 -14.98 9.04 -8.65
C LEU A 99 -14.42 9.70 -9.93
N LEU A 100 -14.72 9.16 -11.11
CA LEU A 100 -14.28 9.72 -12.39
C LEU A 100 -14.87 11.11 -12.62
N SER A 101 -16.16 11.29 -12.35
CA SER A 101 -16.80 12.60 -12.40
C SER A 101 -16.10 13.60 -11.47
N MET A 102 -15.79 13.20 -10.23
CA MET A 102 -15.06 14.04 -9.27
C MET A 102 -13.64 14.40 -9.73
N LEU A 103 -12.93 13.46 -10.37
CA LEU A 103 -11.62 13.70 -10.98
C LEU A 103 -11.73 14.69 -12.15
N ASP A 104 -12.75 14.55 -12.99
CA ASP A 104 -12.95 15.39 -14.17
C ASP A 104 -13.36 16.82 -13.80
N MET A 105 -14.12 16.97 -12.70
CA MET A 105 -14.44 18.26 -12.09
C MET A 105 -13.26 18.88 -11.31
N GLY A 106 -12.14 18.17 -11.16
CA GLY A 106 -10.98 18.66 -10.38
C GLY A 106 -11.21 18.73 -8.87
N THR A 107 -12.24 18.04 -8.36
CA THR A 107 -12.52 17.94 -6.91
C THR A 107 -11.70 16.85 -6.24
N LEU A 108 -11.20 15.89 -7.02
CA LEU A 108 -10.24 14.88 -6.61
C LEU A 108 -9.02 14.92 -7.52
N PHE A 109 -7.89 14.44 -7.00
CA PHE A 109 -6.65 14.32 -7.74
C PHE A 109 -6.04 12.94 -7.53
N THR A 110 -5.31 12.45 -8.53
CA THR A 110 -4.53 11.22 -8.40
C THR A 110 -3.43 11.43 -7.37
N PHE A 111 -3.52 10.69 -6.26
CA PHE A 111 -2.62 10.84 -5.12
C PHE A 111 -1.14 10.80 -5.53
N ARG A 112 -0.42 11.91 -5.27
CA ARG A 112 1.03 12.07 -5.46
C ARG A 112 1.58 11.65 -6.82
N TYR A 113 0.75 11.54 -7.86
CA TYR A 113 1.18 11.05 -9.17
C TYR A 113 2.31 11.87 -9.79
N HIS A 114 2.28 13.20 -9.62
CA HIS A 114 3.32 14.10 -10.12
C HIS A 114 4.59 14.12 -9.25
N VAL A 115 4.49 13.66 -8.00
CA VAL A 115 5.62 13.61 -7.06
C VAL A 115 6.36 12.27 -7.15
N TRP A 116 5.63 11.19 -7.43
CA TRP A 116 6.15 9.82 -7.45
C TRP A 116 5.65 9.02 -8.67
N THR A 117 5.81 9.58 -9.87
CA THR A 117 5.25 9.02 -11.10
C THR A 117 5.58 7.53 -11.30
N ARG A 118 6.83 7.12 -11.04
CA ARG A 118 7.24 5.72 -11.21
C ARG A 118 6.51 4.74 -10.30
N GLY A 119 6.14 5.16 -9.09
CA GLY A 119 5.35 4.32 -8.17
C GLY A 119 3.95 4.01 -8.69
N HIS A 120 3.45 4.80 -9.63
CA HIS A 120 2.09 4.71 -10.14
C HIS A 120 2.01 4.32 -11.62
N ALA A 121 3.04 4.60 -12.42
CA ALA A 121 3.00 4.51 -13.88
C ALA A 121 2.50 3.15 -14.40
N PRO A 122 2.96 1.99 -13.87
CA PRO A 122 2.48 0.69 -14.33
C PRO A 122 0.98 0.45 -14.21
N THR A 123 0.30 1.08 -13.23
CA THR A 123 -1.16 0.97 -13.08
C THR A 123 -1.91 1.42 -14.34
N ASN A 124 -1.32 2.34 -15.11
CA ASN A 124 -1.90 2.94 -16.31
C ASN A 124 -3.30 3.49 -16.04
N TYR A 125 -3.37 4.63 -15.35
CA TYR A 125 -4.65 5.25 -14.99
C TYR A 125 -5.54 5.55 -16.21
N ALA A 126 -4.97 5.89 -17.37
CA ALA A 126 -5.75 6.10 -18.59
C ALA A 126 -6.52 4.83 -19.01
N LYS A 127 -5.84 3.67 -19.01
CA LYS A 127 -6.50 2.37 -19.23
C LYS A 127 -7.45 2.02 -18.10
N TRP A 128 -7.07 2.28 -16.84
CA TRP A 128 -7.91 2.00 -15.69
C TRP A 128 -9.26 2.71 -15.79
N ARG A 129 -9.30 3.98 -16.19
CA ARG A 129 -10.54 4.77 -16.29
C ARG A 129 -11.60 4.10 -17.16
N THR A 130 -11.21 3.46 -18.26
CA THR A 130 -12.13 2.82 -19.22
C THR A 130 -12.24 1.29 -19.08
N ALA A 131 -11.35 0.65 -18.31
CA ALA A 131 -11.35 -0.79 -18.13
C ALA A 131 -12.65 -1.29 -17.46
N THR A 132 -13.23 -2.34 -18.04
CA THR A 132 -14.38 -3.08 -17.50
C THR A 132 -14.00 -4.48 -17.00
N THR A 133 -12.85 -5.00 -17.44
CA THR A 133 -12.29 -6.29 -17.02
C THR A 133 -10.91 -6.10 -16.36
N PRO A 134 -10.50 -7.02 -15.47
CA PRO A 134 -9.13 -7.03 -14.95
C PRO A 134 -8.10 -7.08 -16.06
N TYR A 135 -6.96 -6.43 -15.86
CA TYR A 135 -5.87 -6.43 -16.82
C TYR A 135 -4.51 -6.57 -16.14
N ARG A 136 -3.63 -7.32 -16.78
CA ARG A 136 -2.23 -7.44 -16.34
C ARG A 136 -1.48 -6.14 -16.63
N VAL A 137 -0.55 -5.81 -15.75
CA VAL A 137 0.40 -4.71 -15.94
C VAL A 137 1.82 -5.24 -15.90
N GLN A 138 2.67 -4.64 -16.72
CA GLN A 138 4.10 -4.93 -16.69
C GLN A 138 4.70 -4.21 -15.48
N TRP A 139 5.36 -4.95 -14.59
CA TRP A 139 6.08 -4.35 -13.47
C TRP A 139 7.23 -3.47 -13.98
N GLU A 140 7.44 -2.34 -13.30
CA GLU A 140 8.59 -1.46 -13.53
C GLU A 140 9.28 -1.13 -12.20
N LEU A 141 10.54 -0.69 -12.29
CA LEU A 141 11.29 -0.21 -11.13
C LEU A 141 10.54 0.91 -10.41
N ASP A 142 10.60 0.88 -9.08
CA ASP A 142 9.93 1.80 -8.17
C ASP A 142 8.39 1.62 -8.05
N PHE A 143 7.77 0.65 -8.75
CA PHE A 143 6.32 0.42 -8.67
C PHE A 143 5.83 0.16 -7.24
N GLU A 144 4.79 0.88 -6.80
CA GLU A 144 4.29 0.87 -5.43
C GLU A 144 2.75 0.78 -5.35
N PRO A 145 2.12 -0.28 -5.88
CA PRO A 145 0.67 -0.47 -5.81
C PRO A 145 0.21 -0.85 -4.39
N TYR A 146 -1.08 -0.64 -4.13
CA TYR A 146 -1.79 -1.32 -3.05
C TYR A 146 -2.33 -2.64 -3.58
N ILE A 147 -1.97 -3.75 -2.93
CA ILE A 147 -2.21 -5.09 -3.44
C ILE A 147 -3.02 -5.93 -2.44
N VAL A 148 -3.84 -6.81 -3.00
CA VAL A 148 -4.29 -8.02 -2.30
C VAL A 148 -3.37 -9.14 -2.75
N VAL A 149 -2.84 -9.88 -1.79
CA VAL A 149 -1.93 -10.98 -2.06
C VAL A 149 -2.15 -12.11 -1.07
N ARG A 150 -1.75 -13.33 -1.43
CA ARG A 150 -1.74 -14.44 -0.48
C ARG A 150 -0.83 -14.11 0.70
N ARG A 151 -1.15 -14.65 1.87
CA ARG A 151 -0.39 -14.40 3.10
C ARG A 151 1.00 -15.05 3.10
N ASP A 152 1.20 -16.12 2.34
CA ASP A 152 2.45 -16.90 2.28
C ASP A 152 3.55 -16.29 1.39
N VAL A 153 3.44 -14.99 1.10
CA VAL A 153 4.49 -14.21 0.45
C VAL A 153 5.64 -13.89 1.40
N PRO A 154 6.82 -13.48 0.89
CA PRO A 154 7.90 -13.04 1.76
C PRO A 154 7.49 -11.89 2.67
N GLU A 155 8.12 -11.86 3.83
CA GLU A 155 7.98 -10.78 4.78
C GLU A 155 8.56 -9.47 4.24
N TYR A 156 8.05 -8.35 4.74
CA TYR A 156 8.62 -7.04 4.46
C TYR A 156 10.04 -6.92 5.04
N ASP A 157 11.00 -6.45 4.24
CA ASP A 157 12.38 -6.25 4.70
C ASP A 157 12.46 -5.18 5.79
N ARG A 158 12.85 -5.60 7.00
CA ARG A 158 12.88 -4.79 8.21
C ARG A 158 13.98 -3.71 8.21
N ARG A 159 14.94 -3.76 7.28
CA ARG A 159 15.95 -2.72 7.11
C ARG A 159 15.33 -1.40 6.63
N PHE A 160 14.20 -1.46 5.91
CA PHE A 160 13.46 -0.28 5.47
C PHE A 160 12.56 0.26 6.58
N VAL A 161 13.13 1.16 7.38
CA VAL A 161 12.43 1.93 8.43
C VAL A 161 12.06 3.34 7.96
N GLY A 162 11.12 3.98 8.64
CA GLY A 162 10.68 5.34 8.34
C GLY A 162 10.09 5.50 6.95
N PHE A 163 10.42 6.61 6.30
CA PHE A 163 9.90 6.99 4.98
C PHE A 163 10.75 6.47 3.83
N GLY A 164 10.09 5.86 2.84
CA GLY A 164 10.63 5.58 1.52
C GLY A 164 11.00 4.11 1.29
N TRP A 165 10.62 3.58 0.11
CA TRP A 165 10.97 2.25 -0.40
C TRP A 165 10.59 1.03 0.47
N ASN A 166 9.86 1.26 1.56
CA ASN A 166 9.41 0.22 2.47
C ASN A 166 8.37 -0.73 1.83
N LYS A 167 7.42 -0.23 1.02
CA LYS A 167 6.50 -1.07 0.22
C LYS A 167 7.13 -1.51 -1.10
N VAL A 168 7.84 -0.61 -1.78
CA VAL A 168 8.50 -0.87 -3.08
C VAL A 168 9.39 -2.12 -3.04
N SER A 169 10.19 -2.27 -1.97
CA SER A 169 11.06 -3.44 -1.80
C SER A 169 10.27 -4.75 -1.80
N HIS A 170 9.13 -4.81 -1.12
CA HIS A 170 8.25 -5.98 -1.11
C HIS A 170 7.66 -6.27 -2.49
N ILE A 171 7.14 -5.24 -3.18
CA ILE A 171 6.61 -5.38 -4.54
C ILE A 171 7.67 -5.90 -5.52
N MET A 172 8.90 -5.40 -5.39
CA MET A 172 10.04 -5.86 -6.19
C MET A 172 10.36 -7.34 -5.92
N GLU A 173 10.33 -7.79 -4.65
CA GLU A 173 10.58 -9.19 -4.30
C GLU A 173 9.46 -10.12 -4.77
N LEU A 174 8.20 -9.68 -4.76
CA LEU A 174 7.10 -10.43 -5.39
C LEU A 174 7.34 -10.61 -6.88
N TYR A 175 7.70 -9.53 -7.58
CA TYR A 175 8.05 -9.61 -9.00
C TYR A 175 9.26 -10.52 -9.26
N ALA A 176 10.25 -10.53 -8.36
CA ALA A 176 11.43 -11.39 -8.44
C ALA A 176 11.07 -12.88 -8.41
N GLN A 177 10.07 -13.26 -7.62
CA GLN A 177 9.52 -14.62 -7.54
C GLN A 177 8.59 -15.02 -8.69
N GLY A 178 8.34 -14.11 -9.64
CA GLY A 178 7.49 -14.41 -10.80
C GLY A 178 6.00 -14.11 -10.59
N TYR A 179 5.63 -13.36 -9.54
CA TYR A 179 4.26 -12.86 -9.42
C TYR A 179 3.92 -11.90 -10.56
N GLU A 180 2.71 -12.02 -11.08
CA GLU A 180 2.11 -11.09 -12.02
C GLU A 180 1.20 -10.10 -11.30
N PHE A 181 1.12 -8.86 -11.80
CA PHE A 181 0.27 -7.83 -11.23
C PHE A 181 -0.96 -7.63 -12.10
N VAL A 182 -2.13 -7.75 -11.50
CA VAL A 182 -3.43 -7.56 -12.15
C VAL A 182 -4.12 -6.37 -11.51
N VAL A 183 -4.51 -5.40 -12.31
CA VAL A 183 -5.32 -4.26 -11.87
C VAL A 183 -6.80 -4.64 -11.99
N LEU A 184 -7.54 -4.42 -10.90
CA LEU A 184 -8.99 -4.60 -10.89
C LEU A 184 -9.67 -3.33 -11.41
N PRO A 185 -10.62 -3.43 -12.35
CA PRO A 185 -11.17 -2.28 -13.07
C PRO A 185 -11.98 -1.37 -12.16
N ASN A 186 -12.61 -1.90 -11.11
CA ASN A 186 -13.52 -1.14 -10.25
C ASN A 186 -12.99 -0.85 -8.86
N ALA A 187 -11.87 -1.46 -8.44
CA ALA A 187 -11.30 -1.20 -7.12
C ALA A 187 -10.63 0.18 -7.10
N PHE A 188 -10.95 0.98 -6.08
CA PHE A 188 -10.22 2.20 -5.75
C PHE A 188 -10.21 2.42 -4.23
N ILE A 189 -9.24 3.21 -3.80
CA ILE A 189 -9.11 3.74 -2.45
C ILE A 189 -8.80 5.23 -2.57
N VAL A 190 -9.21 6.04 -1.60
CA VAL A 190 -9.05 7.50 -1.62
C VAL A 190 -8.22 7.92 -0.42
N HIS A 191 -7.13 8.65 -0.69
CA HIS A 191 -6.30 9.24 0.36
C HIS A 191 -7.02 10.40 1.03
N MET A 192 -7.02 10.42 2.35
CA MET A 192 -7.56 11.51 3.15
C MET A 192 -6.48 12.54 3.47
N PRO A 193 -6.71 13.84 3.23
CA PRO A 193 -5.74 14.87 3.58
C PRO A 193 -5.38 14.83 5.07
N HIS A 194 -4.08 14.86 5.37
CA HIS A 194 -3.57 14.90 6.74
C HIS A 194 -2.21 15.62 6.78
N ALA A 195 -1.78 16.02 7.98
CA ALA A 195 -0.49 16.68 8.18
C ALA A 195 0.69 15.75 7.83
N PRO A 196 1.81 16.26 7.28
CA PRO A 196 3.00 15.46 7.00
C PRO A 196 3.53 14.76 8.26
N SER A 197 3.98 13.50 8.12
CA SER A 197 4.60 12.76 9.22
C SER A 197 6.02 13.26 9.54
N PHE A 198 6.51 12.96 10.74
CA PHE A 198 7.89 13.25 11.14
C PHE A 198 8.91 12.56 10.23
N ASP A 199 8.65 11.33 9.77
CA ASP A 199 9.57 10.60 8.90
C ASP A 199 9.71 11.23 7.51
N ILE A 200 8.62 11.75 6.91
CA ILE A 200 8.74 12.46 5.64
C ILE A 200 9.49 13.79 5.81
N ALA A 201 9.31 14.47 6.94
CA ALA A 201 10.08 15.68 7.27
C ALA A 201 11.58 15.36 7.39
N LYS A 202 11.95 14.29 8.13
CA LYS A 202 13.33 13.80 8.25
C LYS A 202 13.93 13.41 6.90
N PHE A 203 13.19 12.69 6.07
CA PHE A 203 13.63 12.33 4.72
C PHE A 203 13.95 13.56 3.86
N ARG A 204 13.11 14.60 3.94
CA ARG A 204 13.29 15.85 3.19
C ARG A 204 14.45 16.70 3.71
N SER A 205 14.64 16.78 5.02
CA SER A 205 15.69 17.63 5.61
C SER A 205 17.08 16.96 5.65
N SER A 206 17.16 15.64 5.80
CA SER A 206 18.44 14.94 6.00
C SER A 206 19.02 14.37 4.69
N SER A 207 20.14 14.94 4.23
CA SER A 207 20.90 14.39 3.10
C SER A 207 21.49 13.02 3.42
N GLN A 208 21.93 12.81 4.67
CA GLN A 208 22.45 11.54 5.14
C GLN A 208 21.39 10.44 5.08
N TYR A 209 20.15 10.73 5.50
CA TYR A 209 19.04 9.78 5.37
C TYR A 209 18.88 9.32 3.92
N ARG A 210 18.86 10.26 2.97
CA ARG A 210 18.68 9.94 1.54
C ARG A 210 19.86 9.13 0.98
N LYS A 211 21.09 9.40 1.44
CA LYS A 211 22.29 8.61 1.08
C LYS A 211 22.17 7.18 1.63
N CYS A 212 21.87 7.02 2.91
CA CYS A 212 21.71 5.69 3.53
C CYS A 212 20.59 4.90 2.85
N LEU A 213 19.44 5.52 2.58
CA LEU A 213 18.35 4.86 1.86
C LEU A 213 18.81 4.41 0.47
N LYS A 214 19.55 5.24 -0.27
CA LYS A 214 20.09 4.87 -1.59
C LYS A 214 21.05 3.67 -1.52
N VAL A 215 21.93 3.62 -0.52
CA VAL A 215 22.82 2.48 -0.28
C VAL A 215 22.00 1.23 -0.01
N LEU A 216 21.05 1.29 0.93
CA LEU A 216 20.19 0.17 1.28
C LEU A 216 19.39 -0.35 0.08
N LYS A 217 18.84 0.54 -0.75
CA LYS A 217 18.17 0.14 -2.00
C LYS A 217 19.09 -0.65 -2.91
N THR A 218 20.34 -0.20 -3.06
CA THR A 218 21.33 -0.82 -3.95
C THR A 218 21.72 -2.22 -3.43
N GLU A 219 21.90 -2.35 -2.12
CA GLU A 219 22.15 -3.64 -1.46
C GLU A 219 20.96 -4.58 -1.62
N PHE A 220 19.75 -4.11 -1.33
CA PHE A 220 18.53 -4.90 -1.50
C PHE A 220 18.37 -5.42 -2.93
N VAL A 221 18.53 -4.55 -3.95
CA VAL A 221 18.45 -4.96 -5.36
C VAL A 221 19.47 -6.05 -5.68
N ARG A 222 20.69 -5.95 -5.15
CA ARG A 222 21.74 -6.95 -5.33
C ARG A 222 21.38 -8.27 -4.64
N ASP A 223 20.85 -8.20 -3.42
CA ASP A 223 20.41 -9.36 -2.64
C ASP A 223 19.30 -10.12 -3.37
N ILE A 224 18.27 -9.42 -3.84
CA ILE A 224 17.15 -9.99 -4.61
C ILE A 224 17.64 -10.56 -5.94
N SER A 225 18.55 -9.87 -6.64
CA SER A 225 19.11 -10.36 -7.91
C SER A 225 19.84 -11.68 -7.73
N ARG A 226 20.65 -11.80 -6.68
CA ARG A 226 21.37 -13.03 -6.34
C ARG A 226 20.42 -14.14 -5.90
N ARG A 227 19.44 -13.83 -5.05
CA ARG A 227 18.48 -14.80 -4.50
C ARG A 227 17.61 -15.45 -5.58
N TYR A 228 17.13 -14.66 -6.55
CA TYR A 228 16.15 -15.12 -7.54
C TYR A 228 16.70 -15.22 -8.97
N GLY A 229 18.01 -14.97 -9.17
CA GLY A 229 18.63 -15.04 -10.50
C GLY A 229 18.09 -14.02 -11.51
N LYS A 230 17.49 -12.93 -11.05
CA LYS A 230 16.82 -11.93 -11.90
C LYS A 230 17.60 -10.62 -11.91
N GLN A 231 17.87 -10.07 -13.09
CA GLN A 231 18.51 -8.76 -13.19
C GLN A 231 17.45 -7.65 -13.23
N PHE A 232 17.67 -6.61 -12.42
CA PHE A 232 16.83 -5.42 -12.36
C PHE A 232 17.65 -4.23 -12.88
N SER A 233 17.93 -4.20 -14.18
CA SER A 233 18.59 -3.06 -14.78
C SER A 233 17.55 -1.96 -15.07
N ALA A 234 17.90 -0.71 -14.75
CA ALA A 234 17.25 0.45 -15.34
C ALA A 234 17.81 0.66 -16.76
N GLU A 235 17.68 -0.35 -17.63
CA GLU A 235 18.10 -0.18 -19.01
C GLU A 235 17.12 0.73 -19.72
N LYS A 236 17.53 2.00 -19.85
CA LYS A 236 17.22 2.75 -21.06
C LYS A 236 17.70 1.88 -22.22
N LYS A 237 16.81 1.08 -22.81
CA LYS A 237 16.94 0.72 -24.22
C LYS A 237 16.94 2.04 -24.98
N LYS A 238 18.12 2.62 -25.18
CA LYS A 238 18.34 3.50 -26.31
C LYS A 238 17.98 2.65 -27.51
N LEU A 239 16.80 2.89 -28.08
CA LEU A 239 16.50 2.40 -29.42
C LEU A 239 17.61 2.95 -30.31
N SER A 240 18.47 2.05 -30.77
CA SER A 240 19.25 2.28 -31.97
C SER A 240 18.25 2.35 -33.13
N ARG A 241 18.04 3.55 -33.66
CA ARG A 241 17.87 3.88 -35.07
C ARG A 241 17.92 5.39 -35.24
#